data_AF-A0A443DHZ8-F1
#
_entry.id   AF-A0A443DHZ8-F1
#
_cell.length_a   1.000
_cell.length_b   1.000
_cell.length_c   1.000
_cell.angle_alpha   90.00
_cell.angle_beta   90.00
_cell.angle_gamma   90.00
#
_symmetry.space_group_name_H-M   'P 1'
#
loop_
_entity.id
_entity.type
_entity.pdbx_description
1 polymer ?
#
loop_
_entity_poly.entity_id
_entity_poly.type
_entity_poly.pdbx_seq_one_letter_code
_entity_poly.pdbx_strand_id
1 'polypeptide(L)'
;EQPVLDLGRDAADWWDAVLPGHVTRAGTLVLAMLRDAGELDRFASRTSGHRRVDEDEIALLEPDLAGRFRRGLFFPGEAHLDPRRAMAALHKKLAGSGVEFRFGVDARH
;
A
#
# COMPACT_ATOMS: atom_id res chain seq x y z
N GLU A 1 2.37 -19.81 -0.39
CA GLU A 1 1.74 -18.48 -0.52
C GLU A 1 1.47 -17.79 0.82
N GLN A 2 1.03 -18.51 1.87
CA GLN A 2 0.80 -17.95 3.21
C GLN A 2 1.90 -16.99 3.73
N PRO A 3 3.21 -17.30 3.61
CA PRO A 3 4.26 -16.40 4.11
C PRO A 3 4.31 -15.03 3.41
N VAL A 4 3.92 -14.97 2.12
CA VAL A 4 3.89 -13.71 1.37
C VAL A 4 2.78 -12.81 1.90
N LEU A 5 1.62 -13.40 2.22
CA LEU A 5 0.47 -12.69 2.77
C LEU A 5 0.72 -12.21 4.19
N ASP A 6 1.32 -13.05 5.02
CA ASP A 6 1.63 -12.70 6.42
C ASP A 6 2.68 -11.57 6.47
N LEU A 7 3.79 -11.70 5.72
CA LEU A 7 4.81 -10.65 5.64
C LEU A 7 4.27 -9.35 5.01
N GLY A 8 3.35 -9.47 4.04
CA GLY A 8 2.72 -8.31 3.41
C GLY A 8 1.84 -7.51 4.37
N ARG A 9 1.13 -8.18 5.29
CA ARG A 9 0.26 -7.53 6.29
C ARG A 9 1.07 -6.71 7.30
N ASP A 10 2.22 -7.21 7.71
CA ASP A 10 3.07 -6.55 8.71
C ASP A 10 4.01 -5.50 8.08
N ALA A 11 4.06 -5.40 6.75
CA ALA A 11 5.02 -4.58 6.03
C ALA A 11 4.87 -3.08 6.37
N ALA A 12 3.66 -2.56 6.48
CA ALA A 12 3.43 -1.15 6.80
C ALA A 12 3.97 -0.79 8.19
N ASP A 13 3.73 -1.66 9.17
CA ASP A 13 4.20 -1.50 10.55
C ASP A 13 5.72 -1.61 10.62
N TRP A 14 6.30 -2.56 9.89
CA TRP A 14 7.75 -2.70 9.79
C TRP A 14 8.40 -1.46 9.16
N TRP A 15 7.87 -0.96 8.04
CA TRP A 15 8.41 0.22 7.38
C TRP A 15 8.34 1.46 8.25
N ASP A 16 7.24 1.63 9.00
CA ASP A 16 7.07 2.76 9.91
C ASP A 16 8.04 2.68 11.11
N ALA A 17 8.26 1.47 11.65
CA ALA A 17 9.27 1.25 12.69
C ALA A 17 10.70 1.50 12.19
N VAL A 18 11.02 1.10 10.95
CA VAL A 18 12.37 1.25 10.39
C VAL A 18 12.62 2.69 9.92
N LEU A 19 11.65 3.33 9.29
CA LEU A 19 11.72 4.69 8.74
C LEU A 19 10.51 5.52 9.16
N PRO A 20 10.43 5.96 10.42
CA PRO A 20 9.32 6.77 10.90
C PRO A 20 9.06 7.99 10.00
N GLY A 21 7.79 8.25 9.72
CA GLY A 21 7.34 9.37 8.88
C GLY A 21 7.48 9.18 7.36
N HIS A 22 7.92 8.01 6.90
CA HIS A 22 7.94 7.68 5.46
C HIS A 22 6.72 6.88 5.00
N VAL A 23 5.95 6.33 5.95
CA VAL A 23 4.71 5.60 5.69
C VAL A 23 3.52 6.53 5.86
N THR A 24 2.64 6.56 4.88
CA THR A 24 1.35 7.25 4.95
C THR A 24 0.23 6.23 5.04
N ARG A 25 -0.52 6.26 6.15
CA ARG A 25 -1.66 5.38 6.41
C ARG A 25 -2.95 6.07 6.03
N ALA A 26 -3.25 6.06 4.73
CA ALA A 26 -4.48 6.61 4.17
C ALA A 26 -5.43 5.52 3.64
N GLY A 27 -5.06 4.24 3.78
CA GLY A 27 -5.76 3.13 3.17
C GLY A 27 -5.63 3.11 1.64
N THR A 28 -6.40 2.21 1.03
CA THR A 28 -6.53 2.10 -0.42
C THR A 28 -8.00 2.05 -0.80
N LEU A 29 -8.40 2.89 -1.76
CA LEU A 29 -9.73 2.87 -2.36
C LEU A 29 -9.68 2.15 -3.72
N VAL A 30 -10.37 1.02 -3.82
CA VAL A 30 -10.49 0.22 -5.04
C VAL A 30 -11.86 0.46 -5.68
N LEU A 31 -11.84 0.88 -6.94
CA LEU A 31 -13.02 1.26 -7.71
C LEU A 31 -13.07 0.47 -9.03
N ALA A 32 -14.28 0.25 -9.53
CA ALA A 32 -14.51 -0.34 -10.84
C ALA A 32 -15.59 0.46 -11.57
N MET A 33 -15.45 0.57 -12.89
CA MET A 33 -16.50 1.16 -13.73
C MET A 33 -17.78 0.32 -13.64
N LEU A 34 -18.94 0.92 -13.90
CA LEU A 34 -20.24 0.25 -13.74
C LEU A 34 -20.36 -1.07 -14.52
N ARG A 35 -19.77 -1.14 -15.72
CA ARG A 35 -19.75 -2.36 -16.55
C ARG A 35 -18.89 -3.49 -15.95
N ASP A 36 -17.91 -3.14 -15.12
CA ASP A 36 -16.93 -4.04 -14.52
C ASP A 36 -17.28 -4.33 -13.04
N ALA A 37 -18.51 -4.01 -12.63
CA ALA A 37 -18.98 -4.17 -11.27
C ALA A 37 -18.79 -5.60 -10.74
N GLY A 38 -18.96 -6.63 -11.56
CA GLY A 38 -18.73 -8.03 -11.18
C GLY A 38 -17.27 -8.35 -10.81
N GLU A 39 -16.29 -7.62 -11.36
CA GLU A 39 -14.89 -7.79 -10.99
C GLU A 39 -14.59 -7.21 -9.60
N LEU A 40 -15.30 -6.16 -9.19
CA LEU A 40 -15.21 -5.66 -7.81
C LEU A 40 -15.69 -6.69 -6.79
N ASP A 41 -16.78 -7.40 -7.10
CA ASP A 41 -17.31 -8.48 -6.25
C ASP A 41 -16.36 -9.70 -6.22
N ARG A 42 -15.74 -10.03 -7.37
CA ARG A 42 -14.72 -11.08 -7.44
C ARG A 42 -13.46 -10.72 -6.66
N PHE A 43 -13.03 -9.45 -6.72
CA PHE A 43 -11.89 -8.96 -5.95
C PHE A 43 -12.20 -9.00 -4.45
N ALA A 44 -13.41 -8.58 -4.04
CA ALA A 44 -13.87 -8.67 -2.66
C ALA A 44 -13.83 -10.12 -2.14
N SER A 45 -14.29 -11.11 -2.91
CA SER A 45 -14.33 -12.50 -2.44
C SER A 45 -12.95 -13.16 -2.29
N ARG A 46 -11.91 -12.59 -2.92
CA ARG A 46 -10.53 -13.08 -2.87
C ARG A 46 -9.63 -12.29 -1.91
N THR A 47 -10.16 -11.23 -1.31
CA THR A 47 -9.40 -10.34 -0.42
C THR A 47 -10.12 -10.19 0.92
N SER A 48 -9.43 -9.61 1.90
CA SER A 48 -9.95 -9.39 3.24
C SER A 48 -9.46 -8.05 3.78
N GLY A 49 -10.03 -7.57 4.89
CA GLY A 49 -9.64 -6.29 5.48
C GLY A 49 -10.21 -5.05 4.77
N HIS A 50 -11.13 -5.25 3.81
CA HIS A 50 -11.89 -4.17 3.20
C HIS A 50 -13.28 -4.03 3.81
N ARG A 51 -13.85 -2.86 3.60
CA ARG A 51 -15.28 -2.59 3.73
C ARG A 51 -15.83 -2.09 2.40
N ARG A 52 -17.10 -2.40 2.12
CA ARG A 52 -17.81 -1.84 0.97
C ARG A 52 -18.15 -0.38 1.27
N VAL A 53 -17.97 0.50 0.29
CA VAL A 53 -18.27 1.93 0.39
C VAL A 53 -19.21 2.32 -0.74
N ASP A 54 -20.11 3.27 -0.48
CA ASP A 54 -21.05 3.81 -1.45
C ASP A 54 -20.56 5.13 -2.07
N GLU A 55 -21.39 5.74 -2.90
CA GLU A 55 -21.07 6.98 -3.61
C GLU A 55 -20.73 8.15 -2.69
N ASP A 56 -21.51 8.34 -1.63
CA ASP A 56 -21.33 9.45 -0.68
C ASP A 56 -20.02 9.27 0.09
N GLU A 57 -19.71 8.04 0.50
CA GLU A 57 -18.46 7.76 1.18
C GLU A 57 -17.24 7.83 0.26
N ILE A 58 -17.38 7.46 -1.01
CA ILE A 58 -16.34 7.68 -2.03
C ILE A 58 -16.05 9.16 -2.17
N ALA A 59 -17.07 10.01 -2.25
CA ALA A 59 -16.91 11.46 -2.35
C ALA A 59 -16.26 12.06 -1.09
N LEU A 60 -16.49 11.48 0.08
CA LEU A 60 -15.81 11.88 1.31
C LEU A 60 -14.33 11.47 1.32
N LEU A 61 -14.03 10.26 0.87
CA LEU A 61 -12.66 9.72 0.83
C LEU A 61 -11.81 10.40 -0.26
N GLU A 62 -12.40 10.63 -1.43
CA GLU A 62 -11.75 11.21 -2.59
C GLU A 62 -12.74 12.12 -3.36
N PRO A 63 -12.79 13.42 -3.03
CA PRO A 63 -13.71 14.37 -3.64
C PRO A 63 -13.60 14.51 -5.16
N ASP A 64 -12.40 14.31 -5.74
CA ASP A 64 -12.21 14.41 -7.20
C ASP A 64 -12.92 13.27 -7.96
N LEU A 65 -13.40 12.26 -7.23
CA LEU A 65 -14.16 11.12 -7.75
C LEU A 65 -15.67 11.19 -7.49
N ALA A 66 -16.16 12.28 -6.87
CA ALA A 66 -17.58 12.46 -6.60
C ALA A 66 -18.45 12.31 -7.88
N GLY A 67 -19.55 11.56 -7.77
CA GLY A 67 -20.48 11.32 -8.88
C GLY A 67 -19.97 10.39 -9.99
N ARG A 68 -18.72 9.90 -9.91
CA ARG A 68 -18.13 9.03 -10.94
C ARG A 68 -18.32 7.54 -10.66
N PHE A 69 -18.39 7.16 -9.39
CA PHE A 69 -18.47 5.77 -8.94
C PHE A 69 -19.55 5.60 -7.88
N ARG A 70 -20.35 4.53 -8.00
CA ARG A 70 -21.46 4.25 -7.07
C ARG A 70 -21.10 3.32 -5.93
N ARG A 71 -20.01 2.57 -6.07
CA ARG A 71 -19.55 1.59 -5.09
C ARG A 71 -18.07 1.33 -5.23
N GLY A 72 -17.43 1.01 -4.12
CA GLY A 72 -16.02 0.69 -4.03
C GLY A 72 -15.72 -0.27 -2.89
N LEU A 73 -14.46 -0.66 -2.77
CA LEU A 73 -13.91 -1.30 -1.59
C LEU A 73 -12.85 -0.40 -1.00
N PHE A 74 -12.93 -0.14 0.30
CA PHE A 74 -11.91 0.61 1.01
C PHE A 74 -11.16 -0.30 1.97
N PHE A 75 -9.83 -0.30 1.88
CA PHE A 75 -8.89 -1.05 2.69
C PHE A 75 -8.20 -0.09 3.68
N PRO A 76 -8.78 0.17 4.87
CA PRO A 76 -8.24 1.18 5.81
C PRO A 76 -6.86 0.82 6.38
N GLY A 77 -6.52 -0.46 6.42
CA GLY A 77 -5.23 -0.92 6.96
C GLY A 77 -4.06 -0.80 5.99
N GLU A 78 -4.32 -0.51 4.71
CA GLU A 78 -3.25 -0.34 3.73
C GLU A 78 -2.55 1.01 3.88
N ALA A 79 -1.31 1.06 3.40
CA ALA A 79 -0.44 2.21 3.52
C ALA A 79 0.44 2.34 2.27
N HIS A 80 0.93 3.54 2.02
CA HIS A 80 1.82 3.84 0.92
C HIS A 80 3.06 4.61 1.38
N LEU A 81 4.11 4.53 0.59
CA LEU A 81 5.38 5.23 0.81
C LEU A 81 5.92 5.69 -0.54
N ASP A 82 6.68 6.78 -0.55
CA ASP A 82 7.44 7.20 -1.73
C ASP A 82 8.69 6.29 -1.84
N PRO A 83 8.79 5.43 -2.87
CA PRO A 83 9.89 4.47 -2.94
C PRO A 83 11.26 5.15 -3.04
N ARG A 84 11.36 6.29 -3.72
CA ARG A 84 12.64 6.99 -3.88
C ARG A 84 13.09 7.57 -2.54
N ARG A 85 12.17 8.21 -1.82
CA ARG A 85 12.46 8.77 -0.49
C ARG A 85 12.78 7.67 0.52
N ALA A 86 11.98 6.61 0.56
CA ALA A 86 12.17 5.50 1.48
C ALA A 86 13.51 4.77 1.23
N MET A 87 13.86 4.46 -0.02
CA MET A 87 15.15 3.83 -0.34
C MET A 87 16.33 4.73 0.01
N ALA A 88 16.26 6.03 -0.28
CA ALA A 88 17.31 6.98 0.07
C ALA A 88 17.50 7.07 1.60
N ALA A 89 16.40 7.10 2.36
CA ALA A 89 16.44 7.12 3.82
C ALA A 89 16.98 5.81 4.40
N LEU A 90 16.58 4.66 3.86
CA LEU A 90 17.09 3.35 4.26
C LEU A 90 18.60 3.25 4.01
N HIS A 91 19.08 3.63 2.83
CA HIS A 91 20.50 3.66 2.50
C HIS A 91 21.28 4.51 3.49
N LYS A 92 20.80 5.73 3.77
CA LYS A 92 21.43 6.63 4.75
C LYS A 92 21.50 6.00 6.15
N LYS A 93 20.41 5.37 6.61
CA LYS A 93 20.35 4.71 7.93
C LYS A 93 21.37 3.57 8.03
N LEU A 94 21.43 2.72 7.01
CA LEU A 94 22.35 1.57 6.96
C LEU A 94 23.82 2.02 6.87
N ALA A 95 24.13 3.00 6.03
CA ALA A 95 25.48 3.56 5.93
C ALA A 95 25.93 4.18 7.27
N GLY A 96 25.03 4.91 7.96
CA GLY A 96 25.28 5.43 9.31
C GLY A 96 25.44 4.34 10.38
N SER A 97 24.99 3.11 10.10
CA SER A 97 25.16 1.94 10.97
C SER A 97 26.40 1.11 10.59
N GLY A 98 27.25 1.61 9.69
CA GLY A 98 28.49 0.95 9.28
C GLY A 98 28.33 -0.06 8.14
N VAL A 99 27.18 -0.13 7.49
CA VAL A 99 26.98 -0.99 6.31
C VAL A 99 27.73 -0.40 5.11
N GLU A 100 28.59 -1.20 4.49
CA GLU A 100 29.29 -0.85 3.26
C GLU A 100 28.44 -1.24 2.04
N PHE A 101 28.15 -0.26 1.17
CA PHE A 101 27.48 -0.50 -0.10
C PHE A 101 28.50 -0.60 -1.24
N ARG A 102 28.53 -1.72 -1.93
CA ARG A 102 29.37 -1.94 -3.12
C ARG A 102 28.50 -2.11 -4.35
N PHE A 103 28.72 -1.29 -5.36
CA PHE A 103 28.00 -1.33 -6.63
C PHE A 103 28.94 -1.74 -7.77
N GLY A 104 28.41 -2.43 -8.78
CA GLY A 104 29.19 -2.84 -9.96
C GLY A 104 30.24 -3.91 -9.69
N VAL A 105 30.05 -4.73 -8.65
CA VAL A 105 30.91 -5.86 -8.31
C VAL A 105 30.09 -7.13 -8.24
N ASP A 106 30.68 -8.27 -8.63
CA ASP A 106 30.02 -9.57 -8.50
C ASP A 106 29.84 -9.92 -7.01
N ALA A 107 28.72 -10.57 -6.70
CA ALA A 107 28.48 -11.10 -5.38
C ALA A 107 29.53 -12.18 -5.08
N ARG A 108 30.38 -11.93 -4.08
CA ARG A 108 31.30 -12.95 -3.57
C ARG A 108 30.50 -13.89 -2.68
N HIS A 109 30.39 -15.15 -3.10
CA HIS A 109 29.86 -16.25 -2.29
C HIS A 109 30.85 -16.65 -1.20
#